data_AF-A0A3R6NXW7-F1
#
_entry.id   AF-A0A3R6NXW7-F1
#
_cell.length_a   1.000
_cell.length_b   1.000
_cell.length_c   1.000
_cell.angle_alpha   90.00
_cell.angle_beta   90.00
_cell.angle_gamma   90.00
#
_symmetry.space_group_name_H-M   'P 1'
#
loop_
_entity.id
_entity.type
_entity.pdbx_description
1 polymer ?
#
loop_
_entity_poly.entity_id
_entity_poly.type
_entity_poly.pdbx_seq_one_letter_code
_entity_poly.pdbx_strand_id
1 'polypeptide(L)'
;MNKKERLLQESVAGLFALLCILFFQFFDPDRLFLKEQMVSITSLPEVLSGYWGKPAWLACSLARTLTSLLVPVGGGAVLIALVLLAEWWASLFILKKFHVGGMAPLYALFPVILEWGTYCSHYYHLNSILSLVLTLYIFCGYTLIKTKWLSWVAGFALLFVVYSLVGSRLFIFVILVLLYEAEIGEKHWVYWALLLITGILLPEFLKELYSLSEEDAYQYPHAWLPAFFPAIVLACVLVATQFEKVRHMKISILSVSITTGLLLVLLLVAISGYAVG
;
A
#
# COMPACT_ATOMS: atom_id res chain seq x y z
N MET A 1 -5.55 18.07 16.81
CA MET A 1 -4.79 16.89 17.26
C MET A 1 -4.30 17.15 18.67
N ASN A 2 -4.56 16.25 19.61
CA ASN A 2 -4.16 16.42 21.01
C ASN A 2 -2.64 16.23 21.16
N LYS A 3 -1.99 16.90 22.12
CA LYS A 3 -0.54 16.81 22.37
C LYS A 3 -0.08 15.35 22.54
N LYS A 4 -0.89 14.53 23.22
CA LYS A 4 -0.62 13.08 23.40
C LYS A 4 -0.64 12.29 22.10
N GLU A 5 -1.56 12.61 21.19
CA GLU A 5 -1.66 11.93 19.88
C GLU A 5 -0.47 12.28 18.99
N ARG A 6 -0.06 13.55 19.00
CA ARG A 6 1.12 14.01 18.27
C ARG A 6 2.39 13.33 18.74
N LEU A 7 2.58 13.26 20.06
CA LEU A 7 3.72 12.56 20.65
C LEU A 7 3.69 11.07 20.31
N LEU A 8 2.53 10.40 20.39
CA LEU A 8 2.40 9.00 20.00
C LEU A 8 2.77 8.80 18.52
N GLN A 9 2.28 9.66 17.63
CA GLN A 9 2.57 9.60 16.20
C GLN A 9 4.06 9.80 15.90
N GLU A 10 4.69 10.83 16.47
CA GLU A 10 6.12 11.10 16.30
C GLU A 10 6.98 9.95 16.85
N SER A 11 6.63 9.42 18.03
CA SER A 11 7.32 8.27 18.64
C SER A 11 7.15 6.98 17.81
N VAL A 12 5.94 6.70 17.32
CA VAL A 12 5.67 5.54 16.47
C VAL A 12 6.46 5.64 15.17
N ALA A 13 6.43 6.79 14.50
CA ALA A 13 7.19 7.01 13.26
C ALA A 13 8.68 6.83 13.47
N GLY A 14 9.25 7.46 14.50
CA GLY A 14 10.68 7.39 14.80
C GLY A 14 11.13 5.98 15.18
N LEU A 15 10.40 5.30 16.07
CA LEU A 15 10.73 3.94 16.49
C LEU A 15 10.59 2.95 15.34
N PHE A 16 9.51 3.06 14.56
CA PHE A 16 9.29 2.22 13.39
C PHE A 16 10.40 2.37 12.36
N ALA A 17 10.75 3.62 11.99
CA ALA A 17 11.82 3.90 11.03
C ALA A 17 13.16 3.30 11.49
N LEU A 18 13.51 3.51 12.77
CA LEU A 18 14.75 3.00 13.34
C LEU A 18 14.79 1.47 13.35
N LEU A 19 13.72 0.80 13.79
CA LEU A 19 13.65 -0.66 13.78
C LEU A 19 13.71 -1.23 12.36
N CYS A 20 13.04 -0.58 11.41
CA CYS A 20 13.03 -0.99 10.01
C CYS A 20 14.43 -0.89 9.38
N ILE A 21 15.12 0.23 9.60
CA ILE A 21 16.50 0.42 9.12
C ILE A 21 17.43 -0.60 9.75
N LEU A 22 17.37 -0.78 11.08
CA LEU A 22 18.22 -1.76 11.77
C LEU A 22 17.97 -3.18 11.25
N PHE A 23 16.70 -3.56 11.06
CA PHE A 23 16.36 -4.88 10.54
C PHE A 23 16.91 -5.07 9.13
N PHE A 24 16.64 -4.18 8.17
CA PHE A 24 17.09 -4.37 6.80
C PHE A 24 18.61 -4.19 6.60
N GLN A 25 19.27 -3.47 7.51
CA GLN A 25 20.72 -3.31 7.48
C GLN A 25 21.46 -4.54 8.02
N PHE A 26 20.94 -5.16 9.09
CA PHE A 26 21.62 -6.25 9.80
C PHE A 26 21.07 -7.64 9.46
N PHE A 27 19.82 -7.73 8.99
CA PHE A 27 19.14 -8.99 8.70
C PHE A 27 19.14 -9.25 7.19
N ASP A 28 20.14 -10.02 6.75
CA ASP A 28 20.34 -10.54 5.39
C ASP A 28 20.21 -9.49 4.25
N PRO A 29 21.03 -8.41 4.28
CA PRO A 29 20.97 -7.33 3.29
C PRO A 29 21.22 -7.85 1.87
N ASP A 30 22.16 -8.77 1.70
CA ASP A 30 22.55 -9.27 0.38
C ASP A 30 21.39 -10.02 -0.28
N ARG A 31 20.69 -10.92 0.43
CA ARG A 31 19.58 -11.69 -0.15
C ARG A 31 18.36 -10.83 -0.47
N LEU A 32 18.08 -9.80 0.32
CA LEU A 32 16.90 -8.95 0.16
C LEU A 32 17.03 -7.95 -1.00
N PHE A 33 18.24 -7.52 -1.32
CA PHE A 33 18.47 -6.58 -2.42
C PHE A 33 18.90 -7.28 -3.72
N LEU A 34 19.44 -8.50 -3.67
CA LEU A 34 19.77 -9.28 -4.87
C LEU A 34 18.55 -9.66 -5.71
N LYS A 35 17.36 -9.83 -5.10
CA LYS A 35 16.12 -10.09 -5.85
C LYS A 35 15.65 -8.88 -6.68
N GLU A 36 16.07 -7.68 -6.30
CA GLU A 36 15.80 -6.46 -7.06
C GLU A 36 16.82 -6.40 -8.19
N GLN A 37 16.43 -6.82 -9.39
CA GLN A 37 17.28 -6.75 -10.58
C GLN A 37 17.80 -5.32 -10.78
N MET A 38 19.08 -5.10 -10.50
CA MET A 38 19.75 -3.81 -10.67
C MET A 38 20.18 -3.64 -12.12
N VAL A 39 20.03 -2.42 -12.63
CA VAL A 39 20.42 -2.07 -13.99
C VAL A 39 21.42 -0.93 -13.90
N SER A 40 22.44 -0.94 -14.77
CA SER A 40 23.37 0.19 -14.89
C SER A 40 22.59 1.48 -15.19
N ILE A 41 23.01 2.60 -14.60
CA ILE A 41 22.40 3.92 -14.85
C ILE A 41 22.37 4.25 -16.35
N THR A 42 23.35 3.75 -17.11
CA THR A 42 23.45 3.94 -18.56
C THR A 42 22.37 3.22 -19.37
N SER A 43 21.89 2.05 -18.92
CA SER A 43 20.83 1.28 -19.59
C SER A 43 19.43 1.50 -18.97
N LEU A 44 19.35 2.33 -17.92
CA LEU A 44 18.09 2.68 -17.26
C LEU A 44 17.06 3.29 -18.23
N PRO A 45 17.38 4.24 -19.13
CA PRO A 45 16.39 4.83 -20.03
C PRO A 45 15.73 3.80 -20.97
N GLU A 46 16.51 2.85 -21.47
CA GLU A 46 16.01 1.78 -22.35
C GLU A 46 15.06 0.86 -21.58
N VAL A 47 15.42 0.46 -20.36
CA VAL A 47 14.57 -0.38 -19.50
C VAL A 47 13.28 0.35 -19.11
N LEU A 48 13.34 1.66 -18.84
CA LEU A 48 12.16 2.47 -18.52
C LEU A 48 11.20 2.58 -19.70
N SER A 49 11.72 2.72 -20.92
CA SER A 49 10.89 2.75 -22.14
C SER A 49 10.10 1.45 -22.34
N GLY A 50 10.67 0.31 -21.91
CA GLY A 50 10.00 -0.99 -21.97
C GLY A 50 8.78 -1.13 -21.05
N TYR A 51 8.63 -0.27 -20.03
CA TYR A 51 7.47 -0.29 -19.15
C TYR A 51 6.28 0.52 -19.68
N TRP A 52 6.48 1.45 -20.61
CA TRP A 52 5.40 2.34 -21.08
C TRP A 52 4.29 1.62 -21.83
N GLY A 53 4.57 0.43 -22.36
CA GLY A 53 3.61 -0.46 -23.01
C GLY A 53 2.99 -1.52 -22.08
N LYS A 54 3.13 -1.38 -20.75
CA LYS A 54 2.57 -2.32 -19.76
C LYS A 54 1.79 -1.55 -18.68
N PRO A 55 0.78 -2.17 -18.03
CA PRO A 55 0.15 -1.55 -16.88
C PRO A 55 1.17 -1.48 -15.73
N ALA A 56 0.85 -0.73 -14.68
CA ALA A 56 1.76 -0.46 -13.56
C ALA A 56 3.09 0.22 -13.93
N TRP A 57 3.17 0.91 -15.07
CA TRP A 57 4.43 1.44 -15.59
C TRP A 57 5.13 2.35 -14.58
N LEU A 58 4.38 3.16 -13.82
CA LEU A 58 4.93 4.10 -12.84
C LEU A 58 5.53 3.35 -11.64
N ALA A 59 4.81 2.39 -11.08
CA ALA A 59 5.30 1.62 -9.94
C ALA A 59 6.56 0.81 -10.31
N CYS A 60 6.57 0.17 -11.48
CA CYS A 60 7.74 -0.55 -11.97
C CYS A 60 8.92 0.37 -12.28
N SER A 61 8.68 1.51 -12.93
CA SER A 61 9.71 2.50 -13.26
C SER A 61 10.33 3.11 -12.00
N LEU A 62 9.50 3.47 -11.02
CA LEU A 62 9.94 4.05 -9.77
C LEU A 62 10.74 3.03 -8.95
N ALA A 63 10.28 1.79 -8.87
CA ALA A 63 11.02 0.71 -8.21
C ALA A 63 12.42 0.56 -8.82
N ARG A 64 12.49 0.42 -10.16
CA ARG A 64 13.75 0.22 -10.88
C ARG A 64 14.71 1.41 -10.71
N THR A 65 14.17 2.63 -10.74
CA THR A 65 14.98 3.85 -10.58
C THR A 65 15.52 3.96 -9.16
N LEU A 66 14.67 3.75 -8.15
CA LEU A 66 15.07 3.87 -6.75
C LEU A 66 16.06 2.78 -6.33
N THR A 67 15.87 1.54 -6.77
CA THR A 67 16.80 0.45 -6.47
C THR A 67 18.16 0.68 -7.12
N SER A 68 18.18 1.07 -8.40
CA SER A 68 19.43 1.31 -9.14
C SER A 68 20.22 2.52 -8.62
N LEU A 69 19.56 3.49 -7.97
CA LEU A 69 20.21 4.66 -7.37
C LEU A 69 20.69 4.42 -5.94
N LEU A 70 19.86 3.85 -5.08
CA LEU A 70 20.13 3.79 -3.63
C LEU A 70 20.83 2.51 -3.19
N VAL A 71 20.56 1.38 -3.83
CA VAL A 71 21.11 0.08 -3.39
C VAL A 71 22.64 0.01 -3.58
N PRO A 72 23.24 0.46 -4.71
CA PRO A 72 24.69 0.42 -4.89
C PRO A 72 25.48 1.25 -3.87
N VAL A 73 24.85 2.26 -3.27
CA VAL A 73 25.46 3.14 -2.25
C VAL A 73 25.21 2.62 -0.83
N GLY A 74 24.63 1.42 -0.68
CA GLY A 74 24.26 0.85 0.62
C GLY A 74 23.01 1.49 1.24
N GLY A 75 22.24 2.28 0.47
CA GLY A 75 21.03 2.96 0.90
C GLY A 75 19.75 2.12 0.82
N GLY A 76 19.86 0.82 0.54
CA GLY A 76 18.69 -0.08 0.38
C GLY A 76 17.79 -0.15 1.61
N ALA A 77 18.37 -0.29 2.81
CA ALA A 77 17.60 -0.32 4.06
C ALA A 77 16.83 0.98 4.30
N VAL A 78 17.47 2.12 4.01
CA VAL A 78 16.85 3.44 4.09
C VAL A 78 15.73 3.58 3.06
N LEU A 79 15.92 3.09 1.83
CA LEU A 79 14.90 3.09 0.79
C LEU A 79 13.63 2.36 1.25
N ILE A 80 13.74 1.12 1.72
CA ILE A 80 12.59 0.34 2.17
C ILE A 80 11.90 1.02 3.37
N ALA A 81 12.67 1.52 4.34
CA ALA A 81 12.12 2.24 5.48
C ALA A 81 11.33 3.48 5.05
N LEU A 82 11.83 4.25 4.08
CA LEU A 82 11.13 5.42 3.55
C LEU A 82 9.83 5.05 2.82
N VAL A 83 9.84 3.98 2.02
CA VAL A 83 8.63 3.52 1.32
C VAL A 83 7.58 3.01 2.31
N LEU A 84 7.97 2.22 3.30
CA LEU A 84 7.05 1.73 4.34
C LEU A 84 6.54 2.88 5.24
N LEU A 85 7.37 3.90 5.52
CA LEU A 85 6.92 5.12 6.17
C LEU A 85 5.89 5.87 5.32
N ALA A 86 6.07 5.92 4.00
CA ALA A 86 5.11 6.55 3.11
C ALA A 86 3.76 5.80 3.11
N GLU A 87 3.79 4.47 3.13
CA GLU A 87 2.60 3.63 3.30
C GLU A 87 1.91 3.90 4.64
N TRP A 88 2.67 3.98 5.73
CA TRP A 88 2.15 4.29 7.07
C TRP A 88 1.48 5.66 7.10
N TRP A 89 2.11 6.69 6.52
CA TRP A 89 1.55 8.04 6.43
C TRP A 89 0.24 8.08 5.64
N ALA A 90 0.19 7.38 4.49
CA ALA A 90 -1.02 7.30 3.69
C ALA A 90 -2.14 6.55 4.44
N SER A 91 -1.83 5.42 5.07
CA SER A 91 -2.77 4.64 5.89
C SER A 91 -3.30 5.44 7.08
N LEU A 92 -2.42 6.20 7.75
CA LEU A 92 -2.80 7.09 8.85
C LEU A 92 -3.73 8.20 8.38
N PHE A 93 -3.42 8.84 7.24
CA PHE A 93 -4.29 9.86 6.65
C PHE A 93 -5.68 9.31 6.35
N ILE A 94 -5.74 8.12 5.73
CA ILE A 94 -7.00 7.43 5.44
C ILE A 94 -7.77 7.17 6.74
N LEU A 95 -7.18 6.56 7.75
CA LEU A 95 -7.85 6.30 9.03
C LEU A 95 -8.36 7.59 9.70
N LYS A 96 -7.60 8.69 9.62
CA LYS A 96 -8.06 10.00 10.12
C LYS A 96 -9.24 10.55 9.31
N LYS A 97 -9.29 10.29 8.00
CA LYS A 97 -10.44 10.64 7.15
C LYS A 97 -11.71 9.87 7.57
N PHE A 98 -11.56 8.62 8.01
CA PHE A 98 -12.62 7.82 8.64
C PHE A 98 -12.88 8.19 10.11
N HIS A 99 -12.41 9.35 10.59
CA HIS A 99 -12.58 9.84 11.97
C HIS A 99 -12.16 8.83 13.06
N VAL A 100 -11.13 8.02 12.78
CA VAL A 100 -10.54 7.13 13.78
C VAL A 100 -9.83 7.96 14.85
N GLY A 101 -10.03 7.59 16.11
CA GLY A 101 -9.55 8.30 17.29
C GLY A 101 -8.03 8.30 17.46
N GLY A 102 -7.60 8.44 18.72
CA GLY A 102 -6.17 8.60 19.05
C GLY A 102 -5.29 7.41 18.71
N MET A 103 -5.85 6.20 18.58
CA MET A 103 -5.11 4.96 18.25
C MET A 103 -4.78 4.79 16.76
N ALA A 104 -5.24 5.70 15.88
CA ALA A 104 -5.00 5.63 14.44
C ALA A 104 -3.51 5.42 14.03
N PRO A 105 -2.50 6.04 14.68
CA PRO A 105 -1.08 5.79 14.36
C PRO A 105 -0.65 4.33 14.53
N LEU A 106 -1.23 3.62 15.50
CA LEU A 106 -0.95 2.19 15.72
C LEU A 106 -1.74 1.32 14.75
N TYR A 107 -2.99 1.66 14.45
CA TYR A 107 -3.79 0.91 13.48
C TYR A 107 -3.22 1.00 12.06
N ALA A 108 -2.60 2.13 11.72
CA ALA A 108 -1.89 2.32 10.45
C ALA A 108 -0.67 1.39 10.29
N LEU A 109 -0.14 0.80 11.36
CA LEU A 109 1.00 -0.13 11.28
C LEU A 109 0.60 -1.54 10.86
N PHE A 110 -0.67 -1.94 10.97
CA PHE A 110 -1.09 -3.30 10.58
C PHE A 110 -0.75 -3.65 9.12
N PRO A 111 -1.14 -2.86 8.10
CA PRO A 111 -0.77 -3.15 6.73
C PRO A 111 0.75 -3.08 6.53
N VAL A 112 1.40 -2.07 7.10
CA VAL A 112 2.85 -1.81 6.96
C VAL A 112 3.72 -2.92 7.54
N ILE A 113 3.33 -3.51 8.67
CA ILE A 113 4.04 -4.64 9.28
C ILE A 113 3.90 -5.90 8.42
N LEU A 114 2.72 -6.09 7.81
CA LEU A 114 2.53 -7.20 6.90
C LEU A 114 3.31 -6.99 5.59
N GLU A 115 3.38 -5.75 5.11
CA GLU A 115 4.20 -5.35 3.96
C GLU A 115 5.69 -5.59 4.24
N TRP A 116 6.16 -5.22 5.43
CA TRP A 116 7.52 -5.53 5.89
C TRP A 116 7.76 -7.04 5.85
N GLY A 117 6.93 -7.84 6.51
CA GLY A 117 7.12 -9.29 6.56
C GLY A 117 7.03 -9.97 5.20
N THR A 118 6.10 -9.54 4.33
CA THR A 118 5.97 -10.06 2.96
C THR A 118 7.17 -9.69 2.09
N TYR A 119 7.79 -8.52 2.31
CA TYR A 119 9.05 -8.15 1.65
C TYR A 119 10.23 -9.06 2.03
N CYS A 120 10.15 -9.85 3.09
CA CYS A 120 11.16 -10.88 3.35
C CYS A 120 11.07 -12.06 2.36
N SER A 121 9.98 -12.21 1.61
CA SER A 121 9.83 -13.26 0.58
C SER A 121 10.67 -12.97 -0.67
N HIS A 122 11.11 -14.03 -1.35
CA HIS A 122 11.83 -13.92 -2.63
C HIS A 122 10.93 -13.41 -3.77
N TYR A 123 9.63 -13.72 -3.73
CA TYR A 123 8.68 -13.39 -4.79
C TYR A 123 8.07 -12.00 -4.67
N TYR A 124 8.38 -11.27 -3.60
CA TYR A 124 7.81 -9.96 -3.32
C TYR A 124 8.80 -8.84 -3.61
N HIS A 125 8.47 -7.97 -4.55
CA HIS A 125 9.38 -6.93 -5.03
C HIS A 125 8.94 -5.53 -4.59
N LEU A 126 9.87 -4.58 -4.62
CA LEU A 126 9.64 -3.18 -4.27
C LEU A 126 8.53 -2.53 -5.12
N ASN A 127 8.38 -2.95 -6.37
CA ASN A 127 7.31 -2.46 -7.24
C ASN A 127 5.91 -2.76 -6.66
N SER A 128 5.76 -3.79 -5.83
CA SER A 128 4.48 -4.14 -5.21
C SER A 128 4.14 -3.24 -4.05
N ILE A 129 5.14 -2.96 -3.20
CA ILE A 129 5.03 -1.96 -2.13
C ILE A 129 4.68 -0.60 -2.75
N LEU A 130 5.44 -0.19 -3.76
CA LEU A 130 5.21 1.10 -4.43
C LEU A 130 3.85 1.17 -5.13
N SER A 131 3.38 0.08 -5.73
CA SER A 131 2.04 0.02 -6.30
C SER A 131 0.97 0.29 -5.24
N LEU A 132 1.09 -0.32 -4.05
CA LEU A 132 0.18 -0.07 -2.95
C LEU A 132 0.28 1.38 -2.46
N VAL A 133 1.49 1.87 -2.17
CA VAL A 133 1.73 3.25 -1.72
C VAL A 133 1.11 4.26 -2.68
N LEU A 134 1.39 4.15 -3.98
CA LEU A 134 0.82 5.02 -5.01
C LEU A 134 -0.71 4.93 -5.05
N THR A 135 -1.27 3.72 -4.91
CA THR A 135 -2.72 3.52 -4.81
C THR A 135 -3.32 4.29 -3.63
N LEU A 136 -2.70 4.19 -2.46
CA LEU A 136 -3.15 4.89 -1.25
C LEU A 136 -3.08 6.40 -1.42
N TYR A 137 -2.01 6.94 -2.02
CA TYR A 137 -1.89 8.38 -2.27
C TYR A 137 -2.89 8.89 -3.31
N ILE A 138 -3.16 8.13 -4.38
CA ILE A 138 -4.20 8.47 -5.36
C ILE A 138 -5.57 8.49 -4.66
N PHE A 139 -5.85 7.48 -3.84
CA PHE A 139 -7.07 7.45 -3.02
C PHE A 139 -7.15 8.63 -2.04
N CYS A 140 -6.05 8.99 -1.37
CA CYS A 140 -6.01 10.19 -0.53
C CYS A 140 -6.43 11.43 -1.32
N GLY A 141 -5.92 11.59 -2.55
CA GLY A 141 -6.32 12.64 -3.48
C GLY A 141 -7.82 12.60 -3.82
N TYR A 142 -8.38 11.42 -4.09
CA TYR A 142 -9.81 11.24 -4.31
C TYR A 142 -10.65 11.76 -3.13
N THR A 143 -10.25 11.45 -1.89
CA THR A 143 -11.00 11.91 -0.69
C THR A 143 -11.00 13.42 -0.48
N LEU A 144 -10.18 14.19 -1.21
CA LEU A 144 -10.17 15.66 -1.16
C LEU A 144 -11.28 16.27 -2.03
N ILE A 145 -11.87 15.50 -2.95
CA ILE A 145 -12.93 15.96 -3.84
C ILE A 145 -14.23 16.10 -3.05
N LYS A 146 -14.69 17.34 -2.85
CA LYS A 146 -15.93 17.63 -2.10
C LYS A 146 -17.18 17.62 -2.98
N THR A 147 -17.01 17.88 -4.29
CA THR A 147 -18.12 18.00 -5.23
C THR A 147 -18.58 16.63 -5.69
N LYS A 148 -19.85 16.29 -5.47
CA LYS A 148 -20.41 14.95 -5.73
C LYS A 148 -20.24 14.47 -7.17
N TRP A 149 -20.67 15.27 -8.15
CA TRP A 149 -20.55 14.92 -9.56
C TRP A 149 -19.08 14.76 -9.98
N LEU A 150 -18.21 15.64 -9.48
CA LEU A 150 -16.78 15.55 -9.74
C LEU A 150 -16.18 14.28 -9.10
N SER A 151 -16.66 13.87 -7.93
CA SER A 151 -16.25 12.62 -7.28
C SER A 151 -16.58 11.41 -8.15
N TRP A 152 -17.80 11.37 -8.73
CA TRP A 152 -18.19 10.26 -9.62
C TRP A 152 -17.34 10.21 -10.88
N VAL A 153 -17.21 11.35 -11.58
CA VAL A 153 -16.39 11.44 -12.79
C VAL A 153 -14.93 11.11 -12.49
N ALA A 154 -14.39 11.64 -11.39
CA ALA A 154 -13.04 11.33 -10.95
C ALA A 154 -12.88 9.85 -10.58
N GLY A 155 -13.86 9.23 -9.92
CA GLY A 155 -13.84 7.81 -9.59
C GLY A 155 -13.65 6.95 -10.83
N PHE A 156 -14.46 7.16 -11.87
CA PHE A 156 -14.34 6.44 -13.14
C PHE A 156 -13.04 6.76 -13.88
N ALA A 157 -12.67 8.03 -13.99
CA ALA A 157 -11.42 8.44 -14.65
C ALA A 157 -10.20 7.83 -13.94
N LEU A 158 -10.23 7.80 -12.61
CA LEU A 158 -9.16 7.23 -11.79
C LEU A 158 -9.04 5.73 -11.94
N LEU A 159 -10.08 4.97 -12.32
CA LEU A 159 -9.92 3.54 -12.59
C LEU A 159 -8.88 3.31 -13.71
N PHE A 160 -8.99 4.05 -14.82
CA PHE A 160 -8.05 3.97 -15.94
C PHE A 160 -6.64 4.42 -15.54
N VAL A 161 -6.55 5.51 -14.79
CA VAL A 161 -5.27 6.06 -14.31
C VAL A 161 -4.60 5.07 -13.35
N VAL A 162 -5.33 4.57 -12.36
CA VAL A 162 -4.81 3.61 -11.37
C VAL A 162 -4.36 2.33 -12.05
N TYR A 163 -5.18 1.73 -12.92
CA TYR A 163 -4.76 0.52 -13.62
C TYR A 163 -3.47 0.74 -14.44
N SER A 164 -3.38 1.86 -15.15
CA SER A 164 -2.19 2.19 -15.94
C SER A 164 -0.95 2.45 -15.07
N LEU A 165 -1.10 3.13 -13.93
CA LEU A 165 0.02 3.53 -13.07
C LEU A 165 0.49 2.44 -12.10
N VAL A 166 -0.42 1.60 -11.58
CA VAL A 166 -0.15 0.64 -10.49
C VAL A 166 -0.72 -0.77 -10.73
N GLY A 167 -1.38 -1.03 -11.86
CA GLY A 167 -1.82 -2.37 -12.28
C GLY A 167 -2.92 -2.95 -11.39
N SER A 168 -2.74 -4.20 -10.97
CA SER A 168 -3.72 -4.99 -10.21
C SER A 168 -4.09 -4.41 -8.83
N ARG A 169 -3.34 -3.43 -8.32
CA ARG A 169 -3.75 -2.66 -7.12
C ARG A 169 -5.01 -1.81 -7.33
N LEU A 170 -5.52 -1.73 -8.57
CA LEU A 170 -6.85 -1.23 -8.90
C LEU A 170 -7.95 -1.77 -7.97
N PHE A 171 -7.96 -3.07 -7.66
CA PHE A 171 -9.03 -3.66 -6.84
C PHE A 171 -9.07 -3.06 -5.43
N ILE A 172 -7.90 -2.75 -4.88
CA ILE A 172 -7.79 -2.09 -3.57
C ILE A 172 -8.31 -0.66 -3.65
N PHE A 173 -7.99 0.07 -4.72
CA PHE A 173 -8.55 1.40 -4.95
C PHE A 173 -10.08 1.36 -4.96
N VAL A 174 -10.67 0.43 -5.73
CA VAL A 174 -12.13 0.26 -5.80
C VAL A 174 -12.72 -0.03 -4.42
N ILE A 175 -12.13 -0.96 -3.65
CA ILE A 175 -12.60 -1.29 -2.29
C ILE A 175 -12.54 -0.06 -1.38
N LEU A 176 -11.44 0.70 -1.40
CA LEU A 176 -11.28 1.89 -0.58
C LEU A 176 -12.29 2.99 -0.92
N VAL A 177 -12.55 3.22 -2.21
CA VAL A 177 -13.59 4.15 -2.68
C VAL A 177 -14.96 3.71 -2.19
N LEU A 178 -15.30 2.43 -2.32
CA LEU A 178 -16.59 1.91 -1.85
C LEU A 178 -16.76 2.06 -0.33
N LEU A 179 -15.71 1.74 0.45
CA LEU A 179 -15.73 1.93 1.91
C LEU A 179 -15.92 3.41 2.29
N TYR A 180 -15.27 4.32 1.56
CA TYR A 180 -15.36 5.76 1.82
C TYR A 180 -16.73 6.34 1.47
N GLU A 181 -17.27 5.97 0.32
CA GLU A 181 -18.60 6.41 -0.11
C GLU A 181 -19.70 5.82 0.80
N ALA A 182 -19.51 4.61 1.30
CA ALA A 182 -20.41 4.02 2.30
C ALA A 182 -20.41 4.81 3.62
N GLU A 183 -19.25 5.29 4.08
CA GLU A 183 -19.12 6.11 5.30
C GLU A 183 -19.82 7.47 5.17
N ILE A 184 -19.85 8.06 3.98
CA ILE A 184 -20.52 9.36 3.73
C ILE A 184 -22.07 9.23 3.88
N GLY A 185 -22.60 8.01 3.91
CA GLY A 185 -24.00 7.73 4.29
C GLY A 185 -25.02 7.90 3.15
N GLU A 186 -24.59 8.31 1.96
CA GLU A 186 -25.48 8.40 0.80
C GLU A 186 -25.46 7.09 0.00
N LYS A 187 -26.60 6.38 0.03
CA LYS A 187 -26.76 5.06 -0.61
C LYS A 187 -26.86 5.18 -2.13
N HIS A 188 -25.74 5.35 -2.81
CA HIS A 188 -25.66 5.39 -4.27
C HIS A 188 -25.35 4.02 -4.87
N TRP A 189 -26.23 3.05 -4.63
CA TRP A 189 -26.04 1.65 -5.08
C TRP A 189 -25.73 1.54 -6.57
N VAL A 190 -26.31 2.40 -7.41
CA VAL A 190 -26.04 2.44 -8.85
C VAL A 190 -24.58 2.84 -9.14
N TYR A 191 -24.09 3.91 -8.51
CA TYR A 191 -22.70 4.33 -8.65
C TYR A 191 -21.74 3.24 -8.13
N TRP A 192 -22.04 2.66 -6.96
CA TRP A 192 -21.22 1.59 -6.38
C TRP A 192 -21.16 0.36 -7.28
N ALA A 193 -22.30 -0.08 -7.81
CA ALA A 193 -22.36 -1.20 -8.75
C ALA A 193 -21.61 -0.88 -10.04
N LEU A 194 -21.79 0.32 -10.60
CA LEU A 194 -21.11 0.74 -11.82
C LEU A 194 -19.59 0.82 -11.62
N LEU A 195 -19.12 1.37 -10.49
CA LEU A 195 -17.70 1.44 -10.14
C LEU A 195 -17.09 0.03 -9.98
N LEU A 196 -17.82 -0.89 -9.33
CA LEU A 196 -17.36 -2.26 -9.13
C LEU A 196 -17.31 -3.05 -10.45
N ILE A 197 -18.36 -2.96 -11.27
CA ILE A 197 -18.42 -3.62 -12.58
C ILE A 197 -17.31 -3.08 -13.48
N THR A 198 -17.18 -1.76 -13.59
CA THR A 198 -16.11 -1.15 -14.40
C THR A 198 -14.73 -1.50 -13.87
N GLY A 199 -14.51 -1.50 -12.56
CA GLY A 199 -13.24 -1.90 -11.97
C GLY A 199 -12.85 -3.36 -12.27
N ILE A 200 -13.82 -4.27 -12.35
CA ILE A 200 -13.59 -5.68 -12.70
C ILE A 200 -13.38 -5.86 -14.21
N LEU A 201 -14.15 -5.18 -15.04
CA LEU A 201 -14.08 -5.31 -16.50
C LEU A 201 -12.93 -4.51 -17.14
N LEU A 202 -12.39 -3.52 -16.43
CA LEU A 202 -11.36 -2.64 -16.98
C LEU A 202 -10.05 -3.39 -17.34
N PRO A 203 -9.50 -4.27 -16.48
CA PRO A 203 -8.36 -5.11 -16.85
C PRO A 203 -8.62 -5.93 -18.10
N GLU A 204 -9.81 -6.55 -18.20
CA GLU A 204 -10.23 -7.33 -19.37
C GLU A 204 -10.25 -6.48 -20.65
N PHE A 205 -10.80 -5.28 -20.55
CA PHE A 205 -10.90 -4.35 -21.67
C PHE A 205 -9.53 -3.85 -22.14
N LEU A 206 -8.58 -3.66 -21.21
CA LEU A 206 -7.24 -3.15 -21.51
C LEU A 206 -6.21 -4.25 -21.79
N LYS A 207 -6.56 -5.54 -21.65
CA LYS A 207 -5.62 -6.65 -21.85
C LYS A 207 -5.02 -6.66 -23.25
N GLU A 208 -5.83 -6.39 -24.28
CA GLU A 208 -5.38 -6.36 -25.67
C GLU A 208 -4.44 -5.18 -25.94
N LEU A 209 -4.74 -4.00 -25.36
CA LEU A 209 -3.90 -2.81 -25.48
C LEU A 209 -2.50 -3.05 -24.93
N TYR A 210 -2.40 -3.79 -23.82
CA TYR A 210 -1.14 -4.11 -23.16
C TYR A 210 -0.55 -5.47 -23.57
N SER A 211 -1.16 -6.17 -24.52
CA SER A 211 -0.74 -7.51 -24.97
C SER A 211 -0.56 -8.50 -23.81
N LEU A 212 -1.49 -8.50 -22.86
CA LEU A 212 -1.48 -9.37 -21.68
C LEU A 212 -2.35 -10.61 -21.87
N SER A 213 -1.99 -11.70 -21.17
CA SER A 213 -2.88 -12.84 -20.96
C SER A 213 -4.05 -12.45 -20.04
N GLU A 214 -5.08 -13.29 -19.98
CA GLU A 214 -6.22 -13.05 -19.08
C GLU A 214 -5.77 -13.03 -17.62
N GLU A 215 -4.95 -13.98 -17.20
CA GLU A 215 -4.45 -14.03 -15.81
C GLU A 215 -3.59 -12.80 -15.48
N ASP A 216 -2.69 -12.42 -16.39
CA ASP A 216 -1.81 -11.28 -16.20
C ASP A 216 -2.59 -9.96 -16.14
N ALA A 217 -3.70 -9.82 -16.85
CA ALA A 217 -4.51 -8.60 -16.80
C ALA A 217 -4.93 -8.26 -15.36
N TYR A 218 -5.28 -9.27 -14.56
CA TYR A 218 -5.75 -9.11 -13.17
C TYR A 218 -4.63 -9.17 -12.14
N GLN A 219 -3.47 -9.75 -12.48
CA GLN A 219 -2.40 -9.95 -11.50
C GLN A 219 -1.24 -8.97 -11.69
N TYR A 220 -0.95 -8.53 -12.91
CA TYR A 220 0.24 -7.76 -13.24
C TYR A 220 0.40 -6.49 -12.38
N PRO A 221 1.63 -6.20 -11.90
CA PRO A 221 2.86 -6.97 -12.03
C PRO A 221 3.05 -8.04 -10.93
N HIS A 222 2.01 -8.36 -10.18
CA HIS A 222 2.03 -9.15 -8.93
C HIS A 222 1.38 -10.53 -9.11
N ALA A 223 2.13 -11.52 -9.61
CA ALA A 223 1.63 -12.89 -9.78
C ALA A 223 1.41 -13.67 -8.46
N TRP A 224 1.79 -13.09 -7.31
CA TRP A 224 1.80 -13.77 -6.02
C TRP A 224 0.67 -13.28 -5.12
N LEU A 225 -0.32 -14.13 -4.86
CA LEU A 225 -1.54 -13.79 -4.09
C LEU A 225 -1.28 -13.12 -2.73
N PRO A 226 -0.26 -13.51 -1.93
CA PRO A 226 0.08 -12.80 -0.69
C PRO A 226 0.46 -11.33 -0.87
N ALA A 227 0.77 -10.88 -2.09
CA ALA A 227 0.96 -9.46 -2.40
C ALA A 227 -0.27 -8.63 -2.00
N PHE A 228 -1.49 -9.17 -2.09
CA PHE A 228 -2.70 -8.44 -1.75
C PHE A 228 -2.95 -8.34 -0.24
N PHE A 229 -2.28 -9.13 0.58
CA PHE A 229 -2.60 -9.24 2.00
C PHE A 229 -2.43 -7.93 2.79
N PRO A 230 -1.35 -7.15 2.63
CA PRO A 230 -1.21 -5.87 3.32
C PRO A 230 -2.39 -4.93 3.04
N ALA A 231 -2.80 -4.85 1.78
CA ALA A 231 -3.93 -4.03 1.36
C ALA A 231 -5.28 -4.56 1.89
N ILE A 232 -5.48 -5.89 1.90
CA ILE A 232 -6.64 -6.53 2.51
C ILE A 232 -6.68 -6.23 4.01
N VAL A 233 -5.55 -6.27 4.71
CA VAL A 233 -5.46 -5.92 6.13
C VAL A 233 -5.85 -4.46 6.36
N LEU A 234 -5.44 -3.52 5.51
CA LEU A 234 -5.91 -2.14 5.61
C LEU A 234 -7.44 -2.05 5.49
N ALA A 235 -8.04 -2.74 4.51
CA ALA A 235 -9.49 -2.79 4.35
C ALA A 235 -10.17 -3.42 5.59
N CYS A 236 -9.62 -4.51 6.13
CA CYS A 236 -10.11 -5.13 7.37
C CYS A 236 -10.01 -4.18 8.58
N VAL A 237 -8.93 -3.41 8.70
CA VAL A 237 -8.78 -2.39 9.75
C VAL A 237 -9.86 -1.32 9.61
N LEU A 238 -10.12 -0.84 8.38
CA LEU A 238 -11.19 0.13 8.12
C LEU A 238 -12.57 -0.41 8.51
N VAL A 239 -12.88 -1.65 8.12
CA VAL A 239 -14.12 -2.33 8.53
C VAL A 239 -14.18 -2.50 10.05
N ALA A 240 -13.10 -2.92 10.70
CA ALA A 240 -13.05 -3.04 12.16
C ALA A 240 -13.24 -1.69 12.87
N THR A 241 -12.79 -0.59 12.26
CA THR A 241 -13.01 0.75 12.81
C THR A 241 -14.44 1.28 12.64
N GLN A 242 -15.32 0.54 11.97
CA GLN A 242 -16.76 0.83 11.96
C GLN A 242 -17.41 0.56 13.32
N PHE A 243 -16.83 -0.32 14.14
CA PHE A 243 -17.29 -0.53 15.51
C PHE A 243 -16.86 0.64 16.41
N GLU A 244 -17.80 1.36 17.02
CA GLU A 244 -17.52 2.55 17.86
C GLU A 244 -16.47 2.30 18.95
N LYS A 245 -16.49 1.10 19.56
CA LYS A 245 -15.52 0.68 20.59
C LYS A 245 -14.08 0.68 20.07
N VAL A 246 -13.89 0.30 18.81
CA VAL A 246 -12.58 0.28 18.15
C VAL A 246 -12.25 1.68 17.62
N ARG A 247 -13.21 2.34 16.96
CA ARG A 247 -13.06 3.69 16.38
C ARG A 247 -12.57 4.72 17.39
N HIS A 248 -13.18 4.72 18.57
CA HIS A 248 -12.96 5.70 19.62
C HIS A 248 -12.18 5.15 20.82
N MET A 249 -11.40 4.07 20.60
CA MET A 249 -10.55 3.50 21.64
C MET A 249 -9.60 4.57 22.19
N LYS A 250 -9.64 4.79 23.50
CA LYS A 250 -8.81 5.79 24.17
C LYS A 250 -7.37 5.31 24.25
N ILE A 251 -6.41 6.23 24.07
CA ILE A 251 -5.00 5.95 24.29
C ILE A 251 -4.78 5.67 25.78
N SER A 252 -4.57 4.42 26.12
CA SER A 252 -4.21 3.93 27.45
C SER A 252 -3.02 2.96 27.35
N ILE A 253 -2.29 2.77 28.45
CA ILE A 253 -1.16 1.83 28.50
C ILE A 253 -1.61 0.44 28.05
N LEU A 254 -2.75 -0.05 28.56
CA LEU A 254 -3.30 -1.35 28.19
C LEU A 254 -3.59 -1.46 26.69
N SER A 255 -4.32 -0.50 26.11
CA SER A 255 -4.66 -0.53 24.69
C SER A 255 -3.44 -0.45 23.78
N VAL A 256 -2.43 0.35 24.16
CA VAL A 256 -1.18 0.47 23.41
C VAL A 256 -0.42 -0.85 23.49
N SER A 257 -0.24 -1.41 24.69
CA SER A 257 0.47 -2.68 24.89
C SER A 257 -0.19 -3.85 24.15
N ILE A 258 -1.51 -3.96 24.18
CA ILE A 258 -2.24 -5.02 23.44
C ILE A 258 -2.03 -4.86 21.94
N THR A 259 -2.21 -3.63 21.41
CA THR A 259 -2.07 -3.38 19.98
C THR A 259 -0.63 -3.62 19.51
N THR A 260 0.35 -3.15 20.26
CA THR A 260 1.78 -3.41 19.99
C THR A 260 2.10 -4.90 20.07
N GLY A 261 1.54 -5.63 21.04
CA GLY A 261 1.70 -7.08 21.14
C GLY A 261 1.17 -7.81 19.91
N LEU A 262 -0.02 -7.43 19.42
CA LEU A 262 -0.60 -7.98 18.18
C LEU A 262 0.27 -7.66 16.96
N LEU A 263 0.77 -6.43 16.85
CA LEU A 263 1.68 -6.00 15.78
C LEU A 263 2.99 -6.81 15.78
N LEU A 264 3.56 -7.09 16.95
CA LEU A 264 4.76 -7.94 17.09
C LEU A 264 4.49 -9.40 16.70
N VAL A 265 3.36 -9.97 17.13
CA VAL A 265 2.96 -11.32 16.73
C VAL A 265 2.76 -11.39 15.22
N LEU A 266 2.10 -10.39 14.62
CA LEU A 266 1.90 -10.32 13.18
C LEU A 266 3.24 -10.27 12.42
N LEU A 267 4.18 -9.44 12.90
CA LEU A 267 5.53 -9.36 12.32
C LEU A 267 6.25 -10.71 12.39
N LEU A 268 6.23 -11.38 13.56
CA LEU A 268 6.85 -12.68 13.76
C LEU A 268 6.25 -13.76 12.87
N VAL A 269 4.92 -13.78 12.72
CA VAL A 269 4.23 -14.72 11.83
C VAL A 269 4.55 -14.44 10.38
N ALA A 270 4.58 -13.16 9.96
CA ALA A 270 4.90 -12.81 8.59
C ALA A 270 6.35 -13.15 8.25
N ILE A 271 7.32 -12.80 9.10
CA ILE A 271 8.72 -13.15 8.89
C ILE A 271 8.92 -14.68 8.88
N SER A 272 8.35 -15.40 9.85
CA SER A 272 8.53 -16.87 9.92
C SER A 272 7.85 -17.60 8.76
N GLY A 273 6.69 -17.12 8.31
CA GLY A 273 5.97 -17.69 7.16
C GLY A 273 6.70 -17.51 5.82
N TYR A 274 7.50 -16.45 5.67
CA TYR A 274 8.20 -16.16 4.41
C TYR A 274 9.71 -16.41 4.44
N ALA A 275 10.31 -16.64 5.62
CA ALA A 275 11.73 -17.01 5.76
C ALA A 275 12.01 -18.52 5.57
N VAL A 276 10.98 -19.37 5.64
CA VAL A 276 11.09 -20.85 5.53
C VAL A 276 10.79 -21.35 4.10
N GLY A 277 10.47 -20.45 3.16
CA GLY A 277 10.20 -20.75 1.75
C GLY A 277 11.42 -20.64 0.84
#